data_AF-A0A4R9EWQ5-F1
#
_entry.id   AF-A0A4R9EWQ5-F1
#
_cell.length_a   1.000
_cell.length_b   1.000
_cell.length_c   1.000
_cell.angle_alpha   90.00
_cell.angle_beta   90.00
_cell.angle_gamma   90.00
#
_symmetry.space_group_name_H-M   'P 1'
#
loop_
_entity.id
_entity.type
_entity.pdbx_description
1 polymer ?
#
loop_
_entity_poly.entity_id
_entity_poly.type
_entity_poly.pdbx_seq_one_letter_code
_entity_poly.pdbx_strand_id
1 'polypeptide(L)' 'MKVGVARPAVLPDPKTLSGLQLSEQACALCGARLYRDRLLGTVTYRDHYGRKAAAELWACAPVCEVPRR' A
#
# COMPACT_ATOMS: atom_id res chain seq x y z
N MET A 1 -2.62 25.71 -3.07
CA MET A 1 -2.39 24.25 -3.23
C MET A 1 -1.86 23.74 -1.89
N LYS A 2 -2.70 23.09 -1.06
CA LYS A 2 -2.26 22.57 0.26
C LYS A 2 -1.67 21.18 0.06
N VAL A 3 -0.36 21.11 -0.06
CA VAL A 3 0.38 19.84 0.05
C VAL A 3 0.30 19.44 1.52
N GLY A 4 -0.68 18.61 1.85
CA GLY A 4 -0.73 17.94 3.15
C GLY A 4 0.42 16.95 3.20
N VAL A 5 1.49 17.30 3.90
CA VAL A 5 2.59 16.39 4.21
C VAL A 5 1.99 15.25 5.04
N ALA A 6 1.71 14.13 4.38
CA ALA A 6 1.42 12.89 5.05
C ALA A 6 2.65 12.56 5.89
N ARG A 7 2.48 12.59 7.22
CA ARG A 7 3.39 11.98 8.22
C ARG A 7 3.95 10.70 7.59
N PRO A 8 5.27 10.44 7.60
CA PRO A 8 5.83 9.32 6.84
C PRO A 8 5.10 8.07 7.28
N ALA A 9 4.17 7.63 6.44
CA ALA A 9 3.43 6.41 6.68
C ALA A 9 4.52 5.37 6.57
N VAL A 10 4.85 4.71 7.68
CA VAL A 10 5.76 3.58 7.64
C VAL A 10 5.20 2.64 6.60
N LEU A 11 5.87 2.55 5.45
CA LEU A 11 5.40 1.73 4.36
C LEU A 11 5.47 0.28 4.86
N PRO A 12 4.38 -0.50 4.68
CA PRO A 12 4.41 -1.91 5.05
C PRO A 12 5.49 -2.63 4.25
N ASP A 13 6.12 -3.64 4.84
CA ASP A 13 7.14 -4.43 4.16
C ASP A 13 6.53 -5.12 2.93
N PRO A 14 7.01 -4.84 1.71
CA PRO A 14 6.45 -5.43 0.49
C PRO A 14 6.50 -6.96 0.48
N LYS A 15 7.38 -7.60 1.25
CA LYS A 15 7.44 -9.07 1.36
C LYS A 15 6.24 -9.67 2.09
N THR A 16 5.54 -8.86 2.88
CA THR A 16 4.35 -9.28 3.63
C THR A 16 3.06 -9.02 2.84
N LEU A 17 3.15 -8.33 1.71
CA LEU A 17 2.02 -7.95 0.88
C LEU A 17 1.70 -9.02 -0.15
N SER A 18 0.40 -9.23 -0.36
CA SER A 18 -0.09 -10.05 -1.48
C SER A 18 0.11 -9.34 -2.83
N GLY A 19 0.08 -10.12 -3.92
CA GLY A 19 0.13 -9.56 -5.26
C GLY A 19 -0.95 -8.51 -5.53
N LEU A 20 -2.16 -8.69 -4.98
CA LEU A 20 -3.27 -7.73 -5.11
C LEU A 20 -2.98 -6.38 -4.43
N GLN A 21 -2.26 -6.41 -3.31
CA GLN A 21 -1.86 -5.20 -2.59
C GLN A 21 -0.70 -4.47 -3.27
N LEU A 22 0.16 -5.22 -3.97
CA LEU A 22 1.24 -4.68 -4.79
C LEU A 22 0.77 -4.17 -6.16
N SER A 23 -0.41 -4.61 -6.61
CA SER A 23 -0.96 -4.26 -7.92
C SER A 23 -2.11 -3.24 -7.84
N GLU A 24 -2.19 -2.46 -6.77
CA GLU A 24 -3.20 -1.39 -6.63
C GLU A 24 -4.66 -1.89 -6.63
N GLN A 25 -4.89 -3.19 -6.43
CA GLN A 25 -6.23 -3.79 -6.43
C GLN A 25 -6.81 -3.88 -5.01
N ALA A 26 -5.93 -3.96 -4.01
CA ALA A 26 -6.27 -4.08 -2.61
C ALA A 26 -5.48 -3.10 -1.75
N CYS A 27 -6.08 -2.71 -0.63
CA CYS A 27 -5.46 -1.83 0.35
C CYS A 27 -4.18 -2.45 0.92
N ALA A 28 -3.07 -1.73 0.85
CA ALA A 28 -1.79 -2.16 1.40
C ALA A 28 -1.82 -2.34 2.94
N LEU A 29 -2.82 -1.79 3.63
CA LEU A 29 -2.95 -1.87 5.09
C LEU A 29 -3.93 -2.95 5.58
N CYS A 30 -5.10 -3.09 4.96
CA CYS A 30 -6.14 -4.03 5.42
C CYS A 30 -6.48 -5.14 4.41
N GLY A 31 -5.95 -5.10 3.19
CA GLY A 31 -6.22 -6.09 2.14
C GLY A 31 -7.62 -6.01 1.52
N ALA A 32 -8.49 -5.11 1.97
CA ALA A 32 -9.80 -4.89 1.36
C ALA A 32 -9.67 -4.31 -0.05
N ARG A 33 -10.67 -4.57 -0.90
CA ARG A 33 -10.74 -4.00 -2.25
C ARG A 33 -10.74 -2.47 -2.18
N LEU A 34 -9.93 -1.84 -3.02
CA LEU A 34 -9.88 -0.38 -3.12
C LEU A 34 -11.12 0.15 -3.86
N TYR A 35 -11.77 1.12 -3.23
CA TYR A 35 -12.89 1.88 -3.81
C TYR A 35 -12.62 3.40 -3.82
N ARG A 36 -11.66 3.85 -3.00
CA ARG A 36 -11.18 5.25 -2.91
C ARG A 36 -9.70 5.21 -2.57
N ASP A 37 -8.89 5.76 -3.46
CA ASP A 37 -7.47 5.47 -3.50
C ASP A 37 -6.67 6.59 -2.82
N ARG A 38 -6.00 6.27 -1.71
CA ARG A 38 -5.02 7.15 -1.04
C ARG A 38 -3.63 6.58 -1.22
N LEU A 39 -2.75 7.28 -1.94
CA LEU A 39 -1.36 6.87 -2.10
C LEU A 39 -0.60 6.94 -0.76
N LEU A 40 0.11 5.87 -0.42
CA LEU A 40 1.03 5.81 0.73
C LEU A 40 2.47 6.11 0.30
N GLY A 41 2.86 5.66 -0.89
CA GLY A 41 4.21 5.82 -1.44
C GLY A 41 4.61 4.62 -2.30
N THR A 42 5.87 4.60 -2.71
CA THR A 42 6.43 3.57 -3.60
C THR A 42 7.39 2.67 -2.83
N VAL A 43 7.25 1.36 -2.99
CA VAL A 43 8.18 0.36 -2.43
C VAL A 43 8.94 -0.34 -3.54
N THR A 44 10.16 -0.77 -3.25
CA THR A 44 10.94 -1.65 -4.13
C THR A 44 11.03 -3.05 -3.54
N TYR A 45 10.82 -4.06 -4.37
CA TYR A 45 10.82 -5.46 -3.96
C TYR A 45 11.40 -6.35 -5.06
N ARG A 46 11.60 -7.64 -4.76
CA ARG A 46 11.92 -8.65 -5.76
C ARG A 46 10.66 -9.42 -6.10
N ASP A 47 10.33 -9.51 -7.38
CA ASP A 47 9.22 -10.35 -7.84
C ASP A 47 9.54 -11.84 -7.69
N HIS A 48 8.61 -12.71 -8.04
CA HIS A 48 8.80 -14.16 -7.97
C HIS A 48 9.87 -14.69 -8.95
N TYR A 49 10.28 -13.89 -9.94
CA TYR A 49 11.40 -14.17 -10.83
C TYR A 49 12.73 -13.59 -10.32
N GLY A 50 12.75 -13.00 -9.12
CA GLY A 50 13.94 -12.40 -8.51
C GLY A 50 14.33 -11.03 -9.08
N ARG A 51 13.52 -10.45 -9.96
CA ARG A 51 13.78 -9.15 -10.59
C ARG A 51 13.39 -8.02 -9.65
N LYS A 52 14.17 -6.95 -9.65
CA LYS A 52 13.83 -5.74 -8.88
C LYS A 52 12.63 -5.06 -9.54
N ALA A 53 11.55 -4.94 -8.77
CA ALA A 53 10.31 -4.26 -9.16
C ALA A 53 10.02 -3.10 -8.20
N ALA A 54 9.19 -2.17 -8.66
CA ALA A 54 8.64 -1.10 -7.84
C ALA A 54 7.11 -1.16 -7.91
N ALA A 55 6.44 -0.86 -6.80
CA ALA A 55 4.98 -0.81 -6.72
C ALA A 55 4.54 0.40 -5.90
N GLU A 56 3.47 1.05 -6.35
CA GLU A 56 2.77 2.06 -5.57
C GLU A 56 1.82 1.39 -4.60
N LEU A 57 1.88 1.79 -3.33
CA LEU A 57 1.03 1.26 -2.28
C LEU A 57 -0.12 2.21 -2.00
N TRP A 58 -1.33 1.68 -2.06
CA TRP A 58 -2.56 2.43 -1.90
C TRP A 58 -3.33 1.98 -0.66
N ALA A 59 -3.98 2.91 0.03
CA ALA A 59 -4.77 2.67 1.22
C ALA A 59 -6.22 3.12 1.05
N CYS A 60 -7.10 2.60 1.91
CA CYS A 60 -8.49 3.05 1.97
C CYS A 60 -8.58 4.54 2.34
N ALA A 61 -9.61 5.20 1.82
CA ALA A 61 -10.08 6.51 2.27
C ALA A 61 -11.60 6.46 2.57
N PRO A 62 -12.05 6.65 3.82
CA PRO A 62 -11.29 6.97 5.04
C PRO A 62 -10.33 5.84 5.49
N VAL A 63 -9.47 6.12 6.48
CA VAL A 63 -8.45 5.19 6.97
C VAL A 63 -9.05 3.83 7.35
N CYS A 64 -8.26 2.76 7.18
CA CYS A 64 -8.67 1.42 7.57
C CYS A 64 -9.07 1.40 9.04
N GLU A 65 -10.22 0.79 9.34
CA GLU A 65 -10.55 0.45 10.71
C GLU A 65 -9.46 -0.50 11.21
N VAL A 66 -8.81 -0.11 12.31
CA VAL A 66 -7.70 -0.86 12.89
C VAL A 66 -8.19 -2.30 13.14
N PRO A 67 -7.48 -3.35 12.70
CA PRO A 67 -7.86 -4.70 13.09
C PRO A 67 -7.80 -4.75 14.62
N ARG A 68 -8.93 -5.00 15.28
CA ARG A 68 -8.89 -5.47 16.67
C ARG A 68 -8.17 -6.82 16.61
N ARG A 69 -6.97 -6.88 17.20
CA ARG A 69 -6.15 -8.09 17.30
C ARG A 69 -6.94 -9.25 17.85
#